data_AF-A9QA08-F1
#
_entry.id   AF-A9QA08-F1
#
_cell.length_a   1.000
_cell.length_b   1.000
_cell.length_c   1.000
_cell.angle_alpha   90.00
_cell.angle_beta   90.00
_cell.angle_gamma   90.00
#
_symmetry.space_group_name_H-M   'P 1'
#
loop_
_entity.id
_entity.type
_entity.pdbx_description
1 polymer ?
#
loop_
_entity_poly.entity_id
_entity_poly.type
_entity_poly.pdbx_seq_one_letter_code
_entity_poly.pdbx_strand_id
1 'polypeptide(L)'
;DIVPDPDLATEKAIVLDHYDMMLSHFGAHPGLRLARKHVAWYSAGLPDSAGFRAAINRVDQAQEAIGMISAFYDRHIAAGSHRARRGTAAGGQDAAQAA
;
A
#
# COMPACT_ATOMS: atom_id res chain seq x y z
N ASP A 1 -5.56 27.53 -3.89
CA ASP A 1 -6.36 26.45 -4.52
C ASP A 1 -6.04 25.12 -3.89
N ILE A 2 -7.06 24.31 -3.58
CA ILE A 2 -6.88 22.96 -3.01
C ILE A 2 -6.97 21.95 -4.15
N VAL A 3 -5.91 21.19 -4.38
CA VAL A 3 -5.91 20.05 -5.32
C VAL A 3 -6.45 18.84 -4.57
N PRO A 4 -7.48 18.14 -5.09
CA PRO A 4 -7.99 16.93 -4.46
C PRO A 4 -6.98 15.79 -4.53
N ASP A 5 -7.06 14.89 -3.57
CA ASP A 5 -6.31 13.62 -3.62
C ASP A 5 -6.73 12.80 -4.85
N PRO A 6 -5.82 12.00 -5.43
CA PRO A 6 -6.16 11.13 -6.55
C PRO A 6 -7.22 10.09 -6.16
N ASP A 7 -8.02 9.65 -7.14
CA ASP A 7 -8.90 8.49 -6.95
C ASP A 7 -8.08 7.18 -6.81
N LEU A 8 -8.73 6.10 -6.37
CA LEU A 8 -8.03 4.83 -6.12
C LEU A 8 -7.47 4.19 -7.39
N ALA A 9 -8.05 4.45 -8.57
CA ALA A 9 -7.54 3.93 -9.84
C ALA A 9 -6.22 4.62 -10.22
N THR A 10 -6.17 5.94 -10.05
CA THR A 10 -4.97 6.75 -10.23
C THR A 10 -3.92 6.40 -9.18
N GLU A 11 -4.32 6.23 -7.91
CA GLU A 11 -3.41 5.81 -6.85
C GLU A 11 -2.83 4.41 -7.12
N LYS A 12 -3.64 3.45 -7.60
CA LYS A 12 -3.16 2.12 -8.02
C LYS A 12 -2.06 2.24 -9.07
N ALA A 13 -2.27 3.05 -10.11
CA ALA A 13 -1.28 3.26 -11.17
C ALA A 13 0.03 3.85 -10.59
N ILE A 14 -0.08 4.86 -9.72
CA ILE A 14 1.07 5.50 -9.07
C ILE A 14 1.85 4.49 -8.21
N VAL A 15 1.16 3.65 -7.43
CA VAL A 15 1.82 2.65 -6.57
C VAL A 15 2.57 1.62 -7.39
N LEU A 16 1.96 1.11 -8.45
CA LEU A 16 2.58 0.09 -9.29
C LEU A 16 3.79 0.65 -10.05
N ASP A 17 3.69 1.87 -10.57
CA ASP A 17 4.80 2.57 -11.23
C ASP A 17 5.95 2.83 -10.25
N HIS A 18 5.65 3.36 -9.07
CA HIS A 18 6.67 3.57 -8.02
C HIS A 18 7.31 2.25 -7.57
N TYR A 19 6.52 1.18 -7.46
CA TYR A 19 7.04 -0.14 -7.13
C TYR A 19 8.02 -0.63 -8.22
N ASP A 20 7.67 -0.50 -9.49
CA ASP A 20 8.55 -0.86 -10.61
C ASP A 20 9.83 -0.03 -10.66
N MET A 21 9.73 1.28 -10.41
CA MET A 21 10.89 2.17 -10.28
C MET A 21 11.85 1.71 -9.17
N MET A 22 11.32 1.26 -8.03
CA MET A 22 12.12 0.74 -6.92
C MET A 22 12.85 -0.55 -7.29
N LEU A 23 12.18 -1.46 -8.00
CA LEU A 23 12.82 -2.68 -8.51
C LEU A 23 13.91 -2.36 -9.53
N SER A 24 13.63 -1.46 -10.46
CA SER A 24 14.56 -1.05 -11.51
C SER A 24 15.79 -0.34 -10.96
N HIS A 25 15.63 0.48 -9.93
CA HIS A 25 16.73 1.24 -9.33
C HIS A 25 17.60 0.41 -8.38
N PHE A 26 16.98 -0.38 -7.49
CA PHE A 26 17.71 -1.11 -6.45
C PHE A 26 18.01 -2.57 -6.82
N GLY A 27 17.34 -3.13 -7.84
CA GLY A 27 17.35 -4.55 -8.17
C GLY A 27 16.23 -5.32 -7.45
N ALA A 28 15.87 -6.50 -7.97
CA ALA A 28 14.65 -7.20 -7.58
C ALA A 28 14.48 -7.45 -6.06
N HIS A 29 15.46 -8.09 -5.42
CA HIS A 29 15.38 -8.42 -3.99
C HIS A 29 15.51 -7.23 -3.02
N PRO A 30 16.54 -6.38 -3.10
CA PRO A 30 16.62 -5.18 -2.26
C PRO A 30 15.49 -4.19 -2.55
N GLY A 31 15.10 -4.02 -3.82
CA GLY A 31 13.99 -3.17 -4.25
C GLY A 31 12.66 -3.62 -3.65
N LEU A 32 12.34 -4.92 -3.69
CA LEU A 32 11.16 -5.49 -3.03
C LEU A 32 11.10 -5.14 -1.54
N ARG A 33 12.19 -5.36 -0.80
CA ARG A 33 12.21 -5.09 0.65
C ARG A 33 12.01 -3.62 0.97
N LEU A 34 12.64 -2.73 0.19
CA LEU A 34 12.48 -1.29 0.35
C LEU A 34 11.06 -0.83 -0.01
N ALA A 35 10.50 -1.37 -1.10
CA ALA A 35 9.17 -1.02 -1.58
C ALA A 35 8.05 -1.40 -0.59
N ARG A 36 8.20 -2.47 0.22
CA ARG A 36 7.22 -2.86 1.25
C ARG A 36 6.83 -1.70 2.18
N LYS A 37 7.80 -0.86 2.56
CA LYS A 37 7.55 0.35 3.39
C LYS A 37 6.63 1.34 2.70
N HIS A 38 6.85 1.58 1.41
CA HIS A 38 6.02 2.50 0.61
C HIS A 38 4.61 1.94 0.45
N VAL A 39 4.49 0.65 0.12
CA VAL A 39 3.19 -0.03 -0.02
C VAL A 39 2.40 -0.01 1.31
N ALA A 40 3.08 -0.11 2.45
CA ALA A 40 2.44 0.04 3.76
C ALA A 40 1.81 1.43 3.96
N TRP A 41 2.43 2.50 3.44
CA TRP A 41 1.87 3.84 3.49
C TRP A 41 0.67 4.01 2.56
N TYR A 42 0.75 3.43 1.35
CA TYR A 42 -0.32 3.47 0.37
C TYR A 42 -1.56 2.68 0.82
N SER A 43 -1.43 1.62 1.60
CA SER A 43 -2.61 0.91 2.13
C SER A 43 -3.31 1.64 3.27
N ALA A 44 -2.68 2.61 3.94
CA ALA A 44 -3.20 3.21 5.17
C ALA A 44 -4.49 4.01 4.97
N GLY A 45 -5.55 3.66 5.70
CA GLY A 45 -6.87 4.31 5.59
C GLY A 45 -7.83 3.63 4.61
N LEU A 46 -7.42 2.51 4.02
CA LEU A 46 -8.32 1.57 3.33
C LEU A 46 -8.73 0.42 4.26
N PRO A 47 -9.95 -0.13 4.09
CA PRO A 47 -10.40 -1.30 4.85
C PRO A 47 -9.43 -2.48 4.72
N ASP A 48 -9.22 -3.23 5.80
CA ASP A 48 -8.31 -4.38 5.84
C ASP A 48 -6.84 -4.07 5.50
N SER A 49 -6.41 -2.81 5.64
CA SER A 49 -5.00 -2.43 5.41
C SER A 49 -4.01 -3.16 6.33
N ALA A 50 -4.41 -3.50 7.56
CA ALA A 50 -3.55 -4.25 8.47
C ALA A 50 -3.30 -5.69 8.00
N GLY A 51 -4.34 -6.41 7.57
CA GLY A 51 -4.24 -7.76 7.03
C GLY A 51 -3.39 -7.80 5.76
N PHE A 52 -3.64 -6.85 4.85
CA PHE A 52 -2.81 -6.68 3.65
C PHE A 52 -1.33 -6.45 3.98
N ARG A 53 -1.01 -5.54 4.92
CA ARG A 53 0.39 -5.28 5.34
C ARG A 53 1.04 -6.53 5.92
N ALA A 54 0.33 -7.29 6.75
CA ALA A 54 0.85 -8.53 7.32
C ALA A 54 1.17 -9.57 6.24
N ALA A 55 0.33 -9.67 5.20
CA ALA A 55 0.53 -10.59 4.09
C ALA A 55 1.69 -10.17 3.18
N ILE A 56 1.68 -8.92 2.68
CA ILE A 56 2.68 -8.48 1.70
C ILE A 56 4.10 -8.39 2.29
N ASN A 57 4.22 -8.16 3.60
CA ASN A 57 5.53 -8.13 4.26
C ASN A 57 6.25 -9.49 4.25
N ARG A 58 5.56 -10.60 3.96
CA ARG A 58 6.09 -11.97 3.90
C ARG A 58 6.41 -12.43 2.47
N VAL A 59 6.09 -11.64 1.46
CA VAL A 59 6.23 -12.01 0.04
C VAL A 59 7.66 -11.80 -0.42
N ASP A 60 8.34 -12.85 -0.88
CA ASP A 60 9.75 -12.77 -1.32
C ASP A 60 9.94 -12.65 -2.84
N GLN A 61 8.84 -12.73 -3.60
CA GLN A 61 8.85 -12.60 -5.06
C GLN A 61 8.20 -11.29 -5.49
N ALA A 62 8.92 -10.49 -6.28
CA ALA A 62 8.48 -9.17 -6.68
C ALA A 62 7.15 -9.17 -7.47
N GLN A 63 6.95 -10.18 -8.33
CA GLN A 63 5.72 -10.33 -9.13
C GLN A 63 4.51 -10.72 -8.29
N GLU A 64 4.71 -11.51 -7.22
CA GLU A 64 3.64 -11.85 -6.28
C GLU A 64 3.17 -10.60 -5.53
N ALA A 65 4.11 -9.74 -5.11
CA ALA A 65 3.77 -8.47 -4.47
C ALA A 65 2.99 -7.53 -5.41
N ILE A 66 3.35 -7.45 -6.69
CA ILE A 66 2.59 -6.70 -7.71
C ILE A 66 1.16 -7.22 -7.83
N GLY A 67 0.98 -8.54 -7.88
CA GLY A 67 -0.34 -9.17 -7.91
C GLY A 67 -1.17 -8.83 -6.67
N MET A 68 -0.56 -8.88 -5.49
CA MET A 68 -1.21 -8.53 -4.23
C MET A 68 -1.60 -7.06 -4.14
N ILE A 69 -0.72 -6.14 -4.58
CA ILE A 69 -1.03 -4.71 -4.67
C ILE A 69 -2.22 -4.51 -5.60
N SER A 70 -2.18 -5.11 -6.79
CA SER A 70 -3.24 -4.97 -7.78
C SER A 70 -4.59 -5.45 -7.24
N ALA A 71 -4.63 -6.66 -6.68
CA ALA A 71 -5.84 -7.24 -6.09
C ALA A 71 -6.36 -6.42 -4.90
N PHE A 72 -5.46 -5.83 -4.10
CA PHE A 72 -5.82 -4.93 -3.02
C PHE A 72 -6.53 -3.68 -3.53
N TYR A 73 -6.03 -3.02 -4.57
CA TYR A 73 -6.72 -1.86 -5.14
C TYR A 73 -8.00 -2.25 -5.87
N ASP A 74 -8.00 -3.35 -6.64
CA ASP A 74 -9.15 -3.75 -7.45
C ASP A 74 -10.40 -4.03 -6.62
N ARG A 75 -10.27 -4.73 -5.49
CA ARG A 75 -11.41 -4.93 -4.57
C ARG A 75 -11.95 -3.61 -4.01
N HIS A 76 -11.08 -2.62 -3.75
CA HIS A 76 -11.49 -1.34 -3.17
C HIS A 76 -12.13 -0.43 -4.22
N ILE A 77 -11.61 -0.45 -5.45
CA ILE A 77 -12.23 0.22 -6.61
C ILE A 77 -13.61 -0.39 -6.87
N ALA A 78 -13.73 -1.71 -6.95
CA ALA A 78 -15.00 -2.40 -7.17
C ALA A 78 -16.02 -2.12 -6.06
N ALA A 79 -15.57 -2.01 -4.81
CA ALA A 79 -16.43 -1.67 -3.66
C ALA A 79 -16.77 -0.18 -3.55
N GLY A 80 -16.25 0.69 -4.42
CA GLY A 80 -16.44 2.15 -4.31
C GLY A 80 -15.85 2.71 -3.01
N SER A 81 -14.78 2.10 -2.49
CA SER A 81 -14.14 2.55 -1.25
C SER A 81 -13.56 3.95 -1.42
N HIS A 82 -13.71 4.78 -0.40
CA HIS A 82 -12.99 6.05 -0.31
C HIS A 82 -11.95 5.95 0.79
N ARG A 83 -10.73 6.41 0.50
CA ARG A 83 -9.69 6.50 1.52
C ARG A 83 -10.15 7.48 2.59
N ALA A 84 -10.19 7.03 3.85
CA ALA A 84 -10.43 7.93 4.96
C ALA A 84 -9.30 8.98 4.99
N ARG A 85 -9.67 10.27 5.02
CA ARG A 85 -8.69 11.36 5.12
C ARG A 85 -7.79 11.07 6.31
N ARG A 86 -6.47 11.02 6.09
CA ARG A 86 -5.52 10.81 7.17
C ARG A 86 -5.70 11.95 8.16
N GLY A 87 -6.30 11.70 9.32
CA GLY A 87 -6.36 12.69 10.40
C GLY A 87 -4.94 13.15 10.70
N THR A 88 -4.75 14.43 11.00
CA THR A 88 -3.44 15.00 11.36
C THR A 88 -2.80 14.12 12.42
N ALA A 89 -1.70 13.46 12.06
CA ALA A 89 -1.07 12.46 12.90
C ALA A 89 -0.51 13.09 14.18
N ALA A 90 -0.98 12.63 15.33
CA ALA A 90 -0.20 12.62 16.56
C ALA A 90 -0.07 11.16 17.00
N GLY A 91 1.17 10.65 17.01
CA GLY A 91 1.53 9.41 17.68
C GLY A 91 1.42 8.15 16.83
N GLY A 92 2.57 7.63 16.37
CA GLY A 92 2.74 6.19 16.48
C GLY A 92 2.83 5.84 17.96
N GLN A 93 2.02 4.88 18.41
CA GLN A 93 2.27 4.04 19.58
C GLN A 93 1.35 2.82 19.52
N ASP A 94 1.98 1.66 19.43
CA ASP A 94 1.41 0.33 19.56
C ASP A 94 0.66 0.15 20.89
N ALA A 95 -0.38 -0.69 20.89
CA ALA A 95 -0.64 -1.55 22.03
C ALA A 95 -1.45 -2.79 21.61
N ALA A 96 -0.85 -3.94 21.86
CA ALA A 96 -1.51 -5.23 22.02
C ALA A 96 -2.75 -5.15 22.92
N GLN A 97 -3.81 -5.89 22.58
CA GLN A 97 -4.45 -6.90 23.45
C GLN A 97 -5.74 -7.45 22.87
N ALA A 98 -5.84 -8.79 22.89
CA ALA A 98 -6.97 -9.64 23.30
C ALA A 98 -6.91 -10.94 22.46
N ALA A 99 -6.88 -12.16 23.01
CA ALA A 99 -6.72 -12.73 24.34
C ALA A 99 -6.28 -14.19 24.11
#